data_AF-A0A3D1E715-F1
#
_entry.id   AF-A0A3D1E715-F1
#
_cell.length_a   1.000
_cell.length_b   1.000
_cell.length_c   1.000
_cell.angle_alpha   90.00
_cell.angle_beta   90.00
_cell.angle_gamma   90.00
#
_symmetry.space_group_name_H-M   'P 1'
#
loop_
_entity.id
_entity.type
_entity.pdbx_description
1 polymer ?
#
loop_
_entity_poly.entity_id
_entity_poly.type
_entity_poly.pdbx_seq_one_letter_code
_entity_poly.pdbx_strand_id
1 'polypeptide(L)'
;MSLTHRVVNIYLKSQLHVSLAFCALAWLGAQMVGASISLPFLGTAFLGTALGYWALKFGFTLRSSWWWFLFVGACVFGWQLNWSQQLGGGLGLLMVLIYGVPLGQDRPNLRNGVGRWKVYWVALSWAWGTAVWPVLGQGIDPALIG
;
A
#
# COMPACT_ATOMS: atom_id res chain seq x y z
N MET A 1 -8.63 12.30 29.80
CA MET A 1 -8.71 11.23 28.78
C MET A 1 -7.57 10.27 28.99
N SER A 2 -7.83 8.96 29.14
CA SER A 2 -6.77 7.97 29.37
C SER A 2 -5.82 7.86 28.16
N LEU A 3 -4.58 7.44 28.43
CA LEU A 3 -3.56 7.20 27.40
C LEU A 3 -4.05 6.22 26.32
N THR A 4 -4.81 5.19 26.72
CA THR A 4 -5.39 4.19 25.82
C THR A 4 -6.34 4.81 24.81
N HIS A 5 -7.23 5.70 25.25
CA HIS A 5 -8.13 6.40 24.34
C HIS A 5 -7.36 7.28 23.35
N ARG A 6 -6.25 7.91 23.75
CA ARG A 6 -5.46 8.77 22.87
C ARG A 6 -4.75 7.98 21.76
N VAL A 7 -4.13 6.86 22.11
CA VAL A 7 -3.46 5.97 21.13
C VAL A 7 -4.46 5.38 20.15
N VAL A 8 -5.60 4.87 20.63
CA VAL A 8 -6.66 4.34 19.77
C VAL A 8 -7.23 5.43 18.84
N ASN A 9 -7.40 6.65 19.34
CA ASN A 9 -7.92 7.74 18.51
C ASN A 9 -6.89 8.16 17.44
N ILE A 10 -5.59 8.14 17.74
CA ILE A 10 -4.53 8.34 16.74
C ILE A 10 -4.54 7.19 15.73
N TYR A 11 -4.65 5.94 16.16
CA TYR A 11 -4.72 4.77 15.28
C TYR A 11 -5.93 4.82 14.33
N LEU A 12 -7.11 5.18 14.83
CA LEU A 12 -8.35 5.27 14.05
C LEU A 12 -8.39 6.52 13.15
N LYS A 13 -7.92 7.68 13.63
CA LYS A 13 -7.94 8.92 12.85
C LYS A 13 -6.78 9.02 11.85
N SER A 14 -5.66 8.38 12.15
CA SER A 14 -4.53 8.27 11.23
C SER A 14 -4.70 7.05 10.31
N GLN A 15 -4.00 7.09 9.18
CA GLN A 15 -4.02 6.04 8.16
C GLN A 15 -3.09 4.86 8.51
N LEU A 16 -2.57 4.85 9.75
CA LEU A 16 -1.66 3.84 10.25
C LEU A 16 -2.35 2.48 10.37
N HIS A 17 -3.63 2.42 10.75
CA HIS A 17 -4.36 1.15 10.84
C HIS A 17 -4.47 0.43 9.49
N VAL A 18 -4.70 1.17 8.40
CA VAL A 18 -4.79 0.58 7.06
C VAL A 18 -3.43 0.05 6.62
N SER A 19 -2.37 0.80 6.90
CA SER A 19 -1.00 0.43 6.57
C SER A 19 -0.55 -0.81 7.35
N LEU A 20 -0.96 -0.92 8.62
CA LEU A 20 -0.73 -2.09 9.46
C LEU A 20 -1.48 -3.32 8.94
N ALA A 21 -2.77 -3.15 8.57
CA ALA A 21 -3.58 -4.23 8.01
C ALA A 21 -3.01 -4.74 6.67
N PHE A 22 -2.53 -3.84 5.81
CA PHE A 22 -1.85 -4.21 4.57
C PHE A 22 -0.60 -5.04 4.85
N CYS A 23 0.24 -4.62 5.79
CA CYS A 23 1.46 -5.35 6.15
C CYS A 23 1.15 -6.73 6.74
N ALA A 24 0.14 -6.83 7.61
CA ALA A 24 -0.29 -8.09 8.19
C ALA A 24 -0.81 -9.05 7.11
N LEU A 25 -1.60 -8.55 6.16
CA LEU A 25 -2.13 -9.36 5.06
C LEU A 25 -1.02 -9.80 4.10
N ALA A 26 -0.08 -8.91 3.78
CA ALA A 26 1.10 -9.22 2.98
C ALA A 26 1.95 -10.31 3.62
N TRP A 27 2.23 -10.17 4.92
CA TRP A 27 2.97 -11.16 5.71
C TRP A 27 2.28 -12.52 5.72
N LEU A 28 0.98 -12.54 6.01
CA LEU A 28 0.21 -13.78 6.01
C LEU A 28 0.22 -14.44 4.62
N GLY A 29 0.01 -13.67 3.56
CA GLY A 29 0.05 -14.17 2.18
C GLY A 29 1.41 -14.79 1.80
N ALA A 30 2.51 -14.14 2.17
CA ALA A 30 3.85 -14.68 1.93
C ALA A 30 4.10 -15.98 2.72
N GLN A 31 3.69 -16.02 3.99
CA GLN A 31 3.85 -17.22 4.84
C GLN A 31 3.08 -18.42 4.29
N MET A 32 1.89 -18.21 3.72
CA MET A 32 1.09 -19.29 3.11
C MET A 32 1.80 -19.97 1.92
N VAL A 33 2.73 -19.28 1.27
CA VAL A 33 3.49 -19.77 0.11
C VAL A 33 4.95 -20.11 0.49
N GLY A 34 5.27 -20.12 1.79
CA GLY A 34 6.63 -20.40 2.28
C GLY A 34 7.65 -19.29 1.96
N ALA A 35 7.18 -18.12 1.54
CA ALA A 35 8.02 -16.97 1.21
C ALA A 35 8.36 -16.15 2.47
N SER A 36 9.58 -15.60 2.49
CA SER A 36 10.03 -14.73 3.58
C SER A 36 9.86 -13.27 3.20
N ILE A 37 9.36 -12.42 4.13
CA ILE A 37 9.26 -10.98 3.88
C ILE A 37 10.49 -10.27 4.45
N SER A 38 11.13 -9.47 3.61
CA SER A 38 12.24 -8.62 4.01
C SER A 38 11.75 -7.35 4.73
N LEU A 39 12.55 -6.84 5.67
CA LEU A 39 12.23 -5.57 6.35
C LEU A 39 12.06 -4.39 5.37
N PRO A 40 12.86 -4.25 4.30
CA PRO A 40 12.63 -3.25 3.26
C PRO A 40 11.25 -3.32 2.62
N PHE A 41 10.72 -4.52 2.40
CA PHE A 41 9.37 -4.69 1.88
C PHE A 41 8.32 -4.16 2.84
N LEU A 42 8.39 -4.54 4.11
CA LEU A 42 7.45 -4.04 5.13
C LEU A 42 7.53 -2.53 5.30
N GLY A 43 8.74 -1.97 5.33
CA GLY A 43 8.95 -0.53 5.41
C GLY A 43 8.33 0.21 4.23
N THR A 44 8.55 -0.30 3.01
CA THR A 44 7.98 0.27 1.78
C THR A 44 6.46 0.13 1.75
N ALA A 45 5.94 -1.05 2.09
CA ALA A 45 4.51 -1.33 2.12
C ALA A 45 3.79 -0.44 3.14
N PHE A 46 4.35 -0.30 4.35
CA PHE A 46 3.77 0.51 5.41
C PHE A 46 3.77 2.00 5.06
N LEU A 47 4.94 2.55 4.73
CA LEU A 47 5.09 3.98 4.46
C LEU A 47 4.41 4.36 3.14
N GLY A 48 4.48 3.51 2.12
CA GLY A 48 3.80 3.69 0.85
C GLY A 48 2.28 3.65 0.98
N THR A 49 1.73 2.73 1.77
CA THR A 49 0.28 2.70 2.04
C THR A 49 -0.15 3.94 2.83
N ALA A 50 0.60 4.33 3.86
CA ALA A 50 0.32 5.53 4.62
C ALA A 50 0.35 6.79 3.74
N LEU A 51 1.36 6.89 2.86
CA LEU A 51 1.50 7.97 1.88
C LEU A 51 0.35 8.00 0.89
N GLY A 52 0.00 6.85 0.31
CA GLY A 52 -1.07 6.73 -0.68
C GLY A 52 -2.40 7.16 -0.10
N TYR A 53 -2.74 6.68 1.09
CA TYR A 53 -3.95 7.13 1.78
C TYR A 53 -3.90 8.62 2.12
N TRP A 54 -2.74 9.15 2.52
CA TRP A 54 -2.58 10.57 2.80
C TRP A 54 -2.88 11.40 1.56
N ALA A 55 -2.26 11.04 0.43
CA ALA A 55 -2.46 11.69 -0.86
C ALA A 55 -3.94 11.62 -1.30
N LEU A 56 -4.63 10.50 -1.08
CA LEU A 56 -6.05 10.37 -1.43
C LEU A 56 -6.98 11.20 -0.55
N LYS A 57 -6.62 11.42 0.72
CA LYS A 57 -7.48 12.13 1.69
C LYS A 57 -7.22 13.64 1.70
N PHE A 58 -5.97 14.04 1.60
CA PHE A 58 -5.53 15.42 1.75
C PHE A 58 -4.92 16.02 0.48
N GLY A 59 -4.84 15.25 -0.61
CA GLY A 59 -4.18 15.66 -1.84
C GLY A 59 -2.64 15.64 -1.74
N PHE A 60 -1.99 15.98 -2.86
CA PHE A 60 -0.54 16.16 -2.91
C PHE A 60 -0.15 17.50 -2.30
N THR A 61 0.07 17.52 -0.98
CA THR A 61 0.43 18.74 -0.25
C THR A 61 1.92 18.79 0.03
N LEU A 62 2.67 19.50 -0.83
CA LEU A 62 4.12 19.72 -0.70
C LEU A 62 4.52 20.51 0.57
N ARG A 63 3.56 21.16 1.23
CA ARG A 63 3.79 21.97 2.43
C ARG A 63 3.79 21.17 3.74
N SER A 64 3.38 19.90 3.71
CA SER A 64 3.31 19.06 4.92
C SER A 64 4.63 18.30 5.14
N SER A 65 5.31 18.56 6.26
CA SER A 65 6.52 17.82 6.65
C SER A 65 6.25 16.32 6.84
N TRP A 66 5.03 15.96 7.28
CA TRP A 66 4.63 14.57 7.43
C TRP A 66 4.54 13.83 6.09
N TRP A 67 4.09 14.52 5.04
CA TRP A 67 4.06 13.95 3.69
C TRP A 67 5.46 13.63 3.18
N TRP A 68 6.42 14.54 3.39
CA TRP A 68 7.83 14.32 3.03
C TRP A 68 8.45 13.17 3.82
N PHE A 69 8.15 13.04 5.11
CA PHE A 69 8.62 11.91 5.92
C PHE A 69 8.14 10.58 5.35
N LEU A 70 6.86 10.46 5.01
CA LEU A 70 6.29 9.26 4.41
C LEU A 70 6.88 8.98 3.02
N PHE A 71 7.03 10.01 2.19
CA PHE A 71 7.57 9.89 0.84
C PHE A 71 9.04 9.47 0.84
N VAL A 72 9.90 10.20 1.55
CA VAL A 72 11.34 9.89 1.63
C VAL A 72 11.55 8.52 2.25
N GLY A 73 10.81 8.20 3.33
CA GLY A 73 10.90 6.89 3.96
C GLY A 73 10.50 5.76 3.00
N ALA A 74 9.39 5.91 2.27
CA ALA A 74 8.97 4.94 1.26
C ALA A 74 10.02 4.78 0.14
N CYS A 75 10.66 5.86 -0.31
CA CYS A 75 11.73 5.80 -1.31
C CYS A 75 12.99 5.12 -0.78
N VAL A 76 13.41 5.40 0.46
CA VAL A 76 14.62 4.80 1.06
C VAL A 76 14.47 3.30 1.25
N PHE A 77 13.33 2.84 1.77
CA PHE A 77 13.05 1.41 1.88
C PHE A 77 12.78 0.77 0.51
N GLY A 78 12.13 1.50 -0.40
CA GLY A 78 11.82 1.02 -1.76
C GLY A 78 13.08 0.79 -2.59
N TRP A 79 14.11 1.60 -2.41
CA TRP A 79 15.40 1.42 -3.08
C TRP A 79 16.14 0.15 -2.64
N GLN A 80 15.89 -0.33 -1.42
CA GLN A 80 16.50 -1.56 -0.88
C GLN A 80 15.76 -2.83 -1.33
N LEU A 81 14.68 -2.72 -2.11
CA LEU A 81 13.97 -3.86 -2.67
C LEU A 81 14.71 -4.47 -3.87
N ASN A 82 14.47 -5.76 -4.12
CA ASN A 82 14.92 -6.42 -5.34
C ASN A 82 14.26 -5.80 -6.58
N TRP A 83 14.90 -5.89 -7.75
CA TRP A 83 14.40 -5.31 -9.00
C TRP A 83 12.94 -5.71 -9.31
N SER A 84 12.60 -6.99 -9.16
CA SER A 84 11.23 -7.49 -9.36
C SER A 84 10.23 -6.86 -8.40
N GLN A 85 10.63 -6.63 -7.14
CA GLN A 85 9.80 -5.98 -6.13
C GLN A 85 9.70 -4.47 -6.37
N GLN A 86 10.74 -3.80 -6.89
CA GLN A 86 10.65 -2.40 -7.28
C GLN A 86 9.66 -2.21 -8.43
N LEU A 87 9.72 -3.06 -9.46
CA LEU A 87 8.76 -3.06 -10.57
C LEU A 87 7.34 -3.36 -10.07
N GLY A 88 7.18 -4.34 -9.17
CA GLY A 88 5.88 -4.66 -8.61
C GLY A 88 5.28 -3.54 -7.75
N GLY A 89 6.12 -2.84 -7.00
CA GLY A 89 5.73 -1.65 -6.24
C GLY A 89 5.33 -0.49 -7.15
N GLY A 90 6.09 -0.27 -8.23
CA GLY A 90 5.77 0.71 -9.27
C GLY A 90 4.44 0.42 -9.97
N LEU A 91 4.17 -0.85 -10.29
CA LEU A 91 2.87 -1.26 -10.84
C LEU A 91 1.74 -1.02 -9.84
N GLY A 92 1.94 -1.38 -8.57
CA GLY A 92 0.96 -1.13 -7.50
C GLY A 92 0.66 0.37 -7.34
N LEU A 93 1.69 1.23 -7.38
CA LEU A 93 1.54 2.67 -7.36
C LEU A 93 0.73 3.17 -8.56
N LEU A 94 1.04 2.70 -9.77
CA LEU A 94 0.29 3.04 -10.99
C LEU A 94 -1.18 2.65 -10.85
N MET A 95 -1.47 1.44 -10.37
CA MET A 95 -2.84 0.99 -10.14
C MET A 95 -3.58 1.93 -9.18
N VAL A 96 -2.95 2.31 -8.07
CA VAL A 96 -3.50 3.25 -7.09
C VAL A 96 -3.74 4.62 -7.69
N LEU A 97 -2.83 5.13 -8.51
CA LEU A 97 -3.00 6.42 -9.18
C LEU A 97 -4.17 6.38 -10.16
N ILE A 98 -4.31 5.30 -10.95
CA ILE A 98 -5.39 5.13 -11.93
C ILE A 98 -6.77 5.26 -11.27
N TYR A 99 -6.98 4.62 -10.12
CA TYR A 99 -8.30 4.67 -9.47
C TYR A 99 -8.47 5.76 -8.43
N GLY A 100 -7.36 6.23 -7.85
CA GLY A 100 -7.32 7.16 -6.75
C GLY A 100 -7.34 8.63 -7.17
N VAL A 101 -6.72 8.95 -8.31
CA VAL A 101 -6.66 10.30 -8.86
C VAL A 101 -7.86 10.55 -9.78
N PRO A 102 -8.57 11.68 -9.66
CA PRO A 102 -9.64 12.03 -10.59
C PRO A 102 -9.07 12.31 -11.98
N LEU A 103 -9.60 11.62 -13.01
CA LEU A 103 -9.16 11.72 -14.41
C LEU A 103 -9.73 12.97 -15.12
N GLY A 104 -9.96 14.07 -14.40
CA GLY A 104 -10.51 15.32 -14.92
C GLY A 104 -11.02 16.24 -13.80
N GLN A 105 -11.09 17.55 -14.08
CA GLN A 105 -11.49 18.57 -13.07
C GLN A 105 -12.93 18.39 -12.56
N ASP A 106 -13.83 17.84 -13.38
CA ASP A 106 -15.26 17.68 -13.05
C ASP A 106 -15.72 16.21 -12.95
N ARG A 107 -14.80 15.24 -12.89
CA ARG A 107 -15.15 13.81 -12.77
C ARG A 107 -14.68 13.22 -11.45
N PRO A 108 -15.54 12.47 -10.73
CA PRO A 108 -15.11 11.76 -9.53
C PRO A 108 -14.02 10.75 -9.91
N ASN A 109 -13.01 10.58 -9.05
CA ASN A 109 -12.04 9.50 -9.18
C ASN A 109 -12.74 8.13 -9.25
N LEU A 110 -12.12 7.12 -9.88
CA LEU A 110 -12.77 5.81 -10.02
C LEU A 110 -13.13 5.20 -8.65
N ARG A 111 -12.39 5.56 -7.59
CA ARG A 111 -12.74 5.27 -6.19
C ARG A 111 -14.14 5.79 -5.80
N ASN A 112 -14.47 7.04 -6.11
CA ASN A 112 -15.72 7.69 -5.70
C ASN A 112 -16.80 7.72 -6.79
N GLY A 113 -16.48 7.38 -8.05
CA GLY A 113 -17.41 7.35 -9.18
C GLY A 113 -18.52 6.30 -9.03
N VAL A 114 -19.68 6.55 -9.64
CA VAL A 114 -20.85 5.65 -9.58
C VAL A 114 -20.70 4.55 -10.63
N GLY A 115 -20.35 3.33 -10.20
CA GLY A 115 -20.27 2.14 -11.06
C GLY A 115 -19.79 0.89 -10.32
N ARG A 116 -20.26 -0.31 -10.70
CA ARG A 116 -19.89 -1.60 -10.08
C ARG A 116 -18.43 -2.00 -10.31
N TRP A 117 -17.82 -1.56 -11.43
CA TRP A 117 -16.48 -1.97 -11.84
C TRP A 117 -15.35 -1.55 -10.87
N LYS A 118 -15.52 -0.42 -10.16
CA LYS A 118 -14.47 0.14 -9.29
C LYS A 118 -14.07 -0.78 -8.13
N VAL A 119 -15.01 -1.56 -7.61
CA VAL A 119 -14.75 -2.44 -6.47
C VAL A 119 -13.78 -3.54 -6.87
N TYR A 120 -13.92 -4.07 -8.09
CA TYR A 120 -12.99 -5.08 -8.62
C TYR A 120 -11.59 -4.51 -8.81
N TRP A 121 -11.46 -3.25 -9.27
CA TRP A 121 -10.14 -2.64 -9.44
C TRP A 121 -9.43 -2.35 -8.11
N VAL A 122 -10.18 -1.89 -7.10
CA VAL A 122 -9.63 -1.72 -5.75
C VAL A 122 -9.25 -3.08 -5.17
N ALA A 123 -10.12 -4.08 -5.30
CA ALA A 123 -9.82 -5.45 -4.84
C ALA A 123 -8.58 -6.03 -5.54
N LEU A 124 -8.43 -5.80 -6.85
CA LEU A 124 -7.27 -6.23 -7.62
C LEU A 124 -5.99 -5.52 -7.14
N SER A 125 -6.06 -4.23 -6.85
CA SER A 125 -4.91 -3.46 -6.33
C SER A 125 -4.47 -3.97 -4.95
N TRP A 126 -5.45 -4.32 -4.11
CA TRP A 126 -5.18 -4.94 -2.81
C TRP A 126 -4.59 -6.34 -2.97
N ALA A 127 -5.20 -7.20 -3.78
CA ALA A 127 -4.69 -8.55 -4.05
C ALA A 127 -3.27 -8.52 -4.64
N TRP A 128 -2.99 -7.60 -5.57
CA TRP A 128 -1.66 -7.37 -6.10
C TRP A 128 -0.66 -7.03 -4.98
N GLY A 129 -0.99 -6.03 -4.17
CA GLY A 129 -0.10 -5.52 -3.13
C GLY A 129 0.17 -6.52 -1.99
N THR A 130 -0.80 -7.36 -1.64
CA THR A 130 -0.70 -8.25 -0.47
C THR A 130 -0.49 -9.72 -0.82
N ALA A 131 -0.78 -10.18 -2.03
CA ALA A 131 -0.57 -11.58 -2.42
C ALA A 131 0.58 -11.73 -3.44
N VAL A 132 0.65 -10.85 -4.44
CA VAL A 132 1.61 -11.00 -5.54
C VAL A 132 2.93 -10.29 -5.25
N TRP A 133 2.88 -9.01 -4.89
CA TRP A 133 4.06 -8.18 -4.67
C TRP A 133 5.07 -8.74 -3.64
N PRO A 134 4.64 -9.30 -2.47
CA PRO A 134 5.57 -9.84 -1.48
C PRO A 134 6.46 -10.97 -2.00
N VAL A 135 5.92 -11.80 -2.91
CA VAL A 135 6.57 -13.03 -3.39
C VAL A 135 7.37 -12.80 -4.69
N LEU A 136 7.30 -11.61 -5.28
CA LEU A 136 8.03 -11.30 -6.51
C LEU A 136 9.55 -11.45 -6.32
N GLY A 137 10.19 -12.15 -7.25
CA GLY A 137 11.62 -12.38 -7.22
C GLY A 137 12.08 -13.41 -6.18
N GLN A 138 11.15 -14.09 -5.50
CA GLN A 138 11.46 -15.25 -4.69
C GLN A 138 11.27 -16.51 -5.54
N GLY A 139 12.16 -17.50 -5.37
CA GLY A 139 11.95 -18.84 -5.94
C GLY A 139 10.77 -19.48 -5.23
N ILE A 140 9.60 -19.40 -5.82
CA ILE A 140 8.40 -20.03 -5.27
C ILE A 140 8.54 -21.53 -5.46
N ASP A 141 8.39 -22.30 -4.38
CA ASP A 141 8.38 -23.75 -4.46
C ASP A 141 7.16 -24.20 -5.30
N PRO A 142 7.36 -24.80 -6.48
CA PRO A 142 6.26 -25.23 -7.33
C PRO A 142 5.31 -26.22 -6.64
N ALA A 143 5.78 -26.95 -5.62
CA ALA A 143 4.97 -27.90 -4.85
C ALA A 143 3.85 -27.24 -4.03
N LEU A 144 3.94 -25.93 -3.76
CA LEU A 144 2.93 -25.16 -3.03
C LEU A 144 1.89 -24.49 -3.95
N ILE A 145 2.10 -24.48 -5.26
CA ILE A 145 1.21 -23.80 -6.22
C ILE A 145 0.12 -24.73 -6.77
N GLY A 146 0.32 -26.06 -6.69
CA GLY A 146 -0.65 -27.05 -7.19
C GLY A 146 -0.61 -27.24 -8.69
#